data_AF-A0A1J3FZJ3-F1
#
_entry.id   AF-A0A1J3FZJ3-F1
#
_cell.length_a   1.000
_cell.length_b   1.000
_cell.length_c   1.000
_cell.angle_alpha   90.00
_cell.angle_beta   90.00
_cell.angle_gamma   90.00
#
_symmetry.space_group_name_H-M   'P 1'
#
loop_
_entity.id
_entity.type
_entity.pdbx_description
1 polymer ?
#
loop_
_entity_poly.entity_id
_entity_poly.type
_entity_poly.pdbx_seq_one_letter_code
_entity_poly.pdbx_strand_id
1 'polypeptide(L)'
;MYHIFQISGEAIRSLGLKMKILITVIFSGLLIWSIILLSFSKNFNDQLLDATNYDSKRSETPRDKLIGGLLTADFDERSCVSRYHQSLLYRNPSPYKPSEYLVSKLRSYEKLHKRCGPGTD
;
A
#
# COMPACT_ATOMS: atom_id res chain seq x y z
N MET A 1 -19.75 -40.39 16.42
CA MET A 1 -19.03 -39.24 17.01
C MET A 1 -18.82 -39.36 18.53
N TYR A 2 -19.78 -39.91 19.29
CA TYR A 2 -19.68 -40.03 20.76
C TYR A 2 -18.70 -41.10 21.30
N HIS A 3 -18.56 -42.24 20.63
CA HIS A 3 -17.66 -43.32 21.10
C HIS A 3 -16.17 -42.95 21.09
N ILE A 4 -15.75 -42.04 20.20
CA ILE A 4 -14.34 -41.60 20.08
C ILE A 4 -13.93 -40.72 21.27
N PHE A 5 -14.83 -39.84 21.73
CA PHE A 5 -14.59 -39.01 22.92
C PHE A 5 -14.55 -39.85 24.21
N GLN A 6 -15.31 -40.95 24.27
CA GLN A 6 -15.35 -41.85 25.42
C GLN A 6 -14.04 -42.63 25.59
N ILE A 7 -13.45 -43.12 24.48
CA ILE A 7 -12.15 -43.81 24.46
C ILE A 7 -11.01 -42.86 24.87
N SER A 8 -11.05 -41.60 24.40
CA SER A 8 -10.05 -40.59 24.79
C SER A 8 -10.15 -40.19 26.26
N GLY A 9 -11.35 -40.16 26.84
CA GLY A 9 -11.56 -39.78 28.25
C GLY A 9 -11.03 -40.83 29.25
N GLU A 10 -11.20 -42.12 28.94
CA GLU A 10 -10.65 -43.25 29.69
C GLU A 10 -9.10 -43.24 29.66
N ALA A 11 -8.52 -43.00 28.47
CA ALA A 11 -7.08 -42.92 28.28
C ALA A 11 -6.45 -41.74 29.05
N ILE A 12 -7.09 -40.56 29.03
CA ILE A 12 -6.67 -39.38 29.81
C ILE A 12 -6.75 -39.66 31.31
N ARG A 13 -7.73 -40.43 31.80
CA ARG A 13 -7.86 -40.79 33.23
C ARG A 13 -6.72 -41.65 33.76
N SER A 14 -6.20 -42.58 32.95
CA SER A 14 -5.10 -43.49 33.33
C SER A 14 -3.71 -42.82 33.40
N LEU A 15 -3.56 -41.62 32.81
CA LEU A 15 -2.29 -40.90 32.76
C LEU A 15 -1.90 -40.30 34.12
N GLY A 16 -0.61 -40.40 34.47
CA GLY A 16 -0.05 -39.80 35.67
C GLY A 16 -0.22 -38.26 35.71
N LEU A 17 -0.35 -37.69 36.91
CA LEU A 17 -0.66 -36.28 37.14
C LEU A 17 0.27 -35.31 36.37
N LYS A 18 1.56 -35.65 36.25
CA LYS A 18 2.56 -34.85 35.50
C LYS A 18 2.25 -34.77 33.99
N MET A 19 1.83 -35.88 33.39
CA MET A 19 1.49 -35.93 31.95
C MET A 19 0.18 -35.19 31.67
N LYS A 20 -0.78 -35.22 32.60
CA LYS A 20 -2.02 -34.45 32.51
C LYS A 20 -1.76 -32.94 32.53
N ILE A 21 -0.91 -32.47 33.44
CA ILE A 21 -0.54 -31.04 33.52
C ILE A 21 0.15 -30.60 32.22
N LEU A 22 1.08 -31.39 31.70
CA LEU A 22 1.79 -31.10 30.46
C LEU A 22 0.83 -30.95 29.26
N ILE A 23 -0.10 -31.89 29.09
CA ILE A 23 -1.08 -31.86 28.00
C ILE A 23 -1.98 -30.62 28.12
N THR A 24 -2.45 -30.29 29.32
CA THR A 24 -3.30 -29.11 29.55
C THR A 24 -2.56 -27.81 29.23
N VAL A 25 -1.27 -27.69 29.58
CA VAL A 25 -0.45 -26.50 29.29
C VAL A 25 -0.19 -26.35 27.79
N ILE A 26 0.07 -27.45 27.08
CA ILE A 26 0.26 -27.42 25.63
C ILE A 26 -1.04 -27.01 24.94
N PHE A 27 -2.16 -27.62 25.34
CA PHE A 27 -3.46 -27.32 24.74
C PHE A 27 -3.88 -25.87 24.99
N SER A 28 -3.71 -25.37 26.21
CA SER A 28 -4.01 -23.96 26.52
C SER A 28 -3.11 -22.99 25.76
N GLY A 29 -1.82 -23.31 25.63
CA GLY A 29 -0.88 -22.53 24.82
C GLY A 29 -1.27 -22.45 23.34
N LEU A 30 -1.67 -23.57 22.75
CA LEU A 30 -2.14 -23.63 21.35
C LEU A 30 -3.43 -22.82 21.13
N LEU A 31 -4.36 -22.87 22.08
CA LEU A 31 -5.59 -22.08 22.02
C LEU A 31 -5.30 -20.57 22.11
N ILE A 32 -4.43 -20.17 23.04
CA ILE A 32 -4.02 -18.76 23.20
C ILE A 32 -3.31 -18.27 21.94
N TRP A 33 -2.38 -19.06 21.38
CA TRP A 33 -1.67 -18.73 20.15
C TRP A 33 -2.61 -18.54 18.96
N SER A 34 -3.61 -19.40 18.82
CA SER A 34 -4.61 -19.29 17.75
C SER A 34 -5.44 -18.00 17.86
N ILE A 35 -5.79 -17.58 19.08
CA ILE A 35 -6.53 -16.32 19.32
C ILE A 35 -5.66 -15.11 18.98
N ILE A 36 -4.37 -15.13 19.38
CA ILE A 36 -3.41 -14.07 19.08
C ILE A 36 -3.19 -13.96 17.56
N LEU A 37 -2.96 -15.08 16.87
CA LEU A 37 -2.80 -15.10 15.41
C LEU A 37 -4.03 -14.57 14.69
N LEU A 38 -5.24 -14.97 15.11
CA LEU A 38 -6.48 -14.51 14.50
C LEU A 38 -6.70 -13.00 14.71
N SER A 39 -6.31 -12.48 15.88
CA SER A 39 -6.41 -11.06 16.22
C SER A 39 -5.40 -10.22 15.44
N PHE A 40 -4.18 -10.73 15.28
CA PHE A 40 -3.14 -10.11 14.46
C PHE A 40 -3.59 -10.04 13.00
N SER A 41 -4.04 -11.17 12.43
CA SER A 41 -4.52 -11.23 11.04
C SER A 41 -5.64 -10.23 10.76
N LYS A 42 -6.63 -10.09 11.65
CA LYS A 42 -7.73 -9.13 11.45
C LYS A 42 -7.26 -7.68 11.43
N ASN A 43 -6.36 -7.30 12.33
CA ASN A 43 -5.83 -5.93 12.39
C ASN A 43 -5.09 -5.54 11.09
N PHE A 44 -4.30 -6.46 10.53
CA PHE A 44 -3.64 -6.23 9.23
C PHE A 44 -4.62 -6.17 8.07
N ASN A 45 -5.64 -7.05 8.05
CA ASN A 45 -6.64 -7.06 6.99
C ASN A 45 -7.50 -5.80 7.01
N ASP A 46 -7.92 -5.32 8.19
CA ASP A 46 -8.72 -4.09 8.31
C ASP A 46 -7.93 -2.85 7.86
N GLN A 47 -6.64 -2.75 8.21
CA GLN A 47 -5.75 -1.69 7.70
C GLN A 47 -5.52 -1.78 6.19
N LEU A 48 -5.37 -3.01 5.65
CA LEU A 48 -5.20 -3.22 4.22
C LEU A 48 -6.48 -2.87 3.43
N LEU A 49 -7.64 -3.20 3.98
CA LEU A 49 -8.94 -2.94 3.35
C LEU A 49 -9.29 -1.44 3.38
N ASP A 50 -8.92 -0.72 4.44
CA ASP A 50 -9.04 0.74 4.50
C ASP A 50 -8.05 1.44 3.56
N ALA A 51 -6.78 0.99 3.52
CA ALA A 51 -5.78 1.52 2.59
C ALA A 51 -6.18 1.31 1.12
N THR A 52 -6.75 0.14 0.79
CA THR A 52 -7.26 -0.15 -0.56
C THR A 52 -8.53 0.63 -0.89
N ASN A 53 -9.44 0.85 0.06
CA ASN A 53 -10.62 1.71 -0.16
C ASN A 53 -10.22 3.18 -0.37
N TYR A 54 -9.23 3.67 0.40
CA TYR A 54 -8.72 5.03 0.28
C TYR A 54 -7.97 5.26 -1.04
N ASP A 55 -7.21 4.26 -1.50
CA ASP A 55 -6.52 4.30 -2.80
C ASP A 55 -7.50 4.16 -3.97
N SER A 56 -8.49 3.27 -3.86
CA SER A 56 -9.58 3.11 -4.84
C SER A 56 -10.34 4.42 -5.05
N LYS A 57 -10.70 5.14 -3.98
CA LYS A 57 -11.35 6.46 -4.07
C LYS A 57 -10.47 7.54 -4.70
N ARG A 58 -9.15 7.38 -4.65
CA ARG A 58 -8.18 8.31 -5.24
C ARG A 58 -7.81 7.97 -6.68
N SER A 59 -8.10 6.73 -7.11
CA SER A 59 -7.71 6.17 -8.41
C SER A 59 -8.63 6.53 -9.59
N GLU A 60 -9.84 7.07 -9.35
CA GLU A 60 -10.77 7.41 -10.44
C GLU A 60 -10.39 8.68 -11.21
N THR A 61 -9.43 9.47 -10.74
CA THR A 61 -8.85 10.58 -11.52
C THR A 61 -7.39 10.25 -11.85
N PRO A 62 -7.02 10.14 -13.14
CA PRO A 62 -5.63 10.05 -13.53
C PRO A 62 -4.90 11.25 -12.91
N ARG A 63 -4.03 10.98 -11.92
CA ARG A 63 -3.28 12.06 -11.27
C ARG A 63 -2.49 12.79 -12.34
N ASP A 64 -2.63 14.11 -12.36
CA ASP A 64 -2.04 14.92 -13.41
C ASP A 64 -0.51 14.98 -13.28
N LYS A 65 0.16 14.10 -14.04
CA LYS A 65 1.62 14.05 -14.14
C LYS A 65 2.22 15.34 -14.72
N LEU A 66 1.43 16.16 -15.39
CA LEU A 66 1.86 17.42 -16.01
C LEU A 66 1.57 18.65 -15.13
N ILE A 67 1.03 18.47 -13.92
CA ILE A 67 0.82 19.52 -12.92
C ILE A 67 0.05 20.72 -13.51
N GLY A 68 -1.12 20.47 -14.08
CA GLY A 68 -1.97 21.48 -14.72
C GLY A 68 -1.38 22.05 -16.01
N GLY A 69 -0.53 21.28 -16.70
CA GLY A 69 0.18 21.73 -17.91
C GLY A 69 1.46 22.51 -17.65
N LEU A 70 1.88 22.67 -16.39
CA LEU A 70 3.15 23.30 -16.04
C LEU A 70 4.33 22.57 -16.68
N LEU A 71 4.32 21.23 -16.65
CA LEU A 71 5.33 20.41 -17.31
C LEU A 71 4.92 20.05 -18.74
N THR A 72 5.91 19.93 -19.63
CA THR A 72 5.73 19.35 -20.97
C THR A 72 5.95 17.83 -20.96
N ALA A 73 5.36 17.13 -21.94
CA ALA A 73 5.52 15.68 -22.13
C ALA A 73 6.76 15.32 -22.99
N ASP A 74 7.53 16.30 -23.45
CA ASP A 74 8.66 16.12 -24.38
C ASP A 74 9.87 15.39 -23.78
N PHE A 75 9.87 15.04 -22.50
CA PHE A 75 11.03 14.45 -21.83
C PHE A 75 10.91 12.93 -21.73
N ASP A 76 12.05 12.26 -21.92
CA ASP A 76 12.14 10.83 -21.65
C ASP A 76 12.02 10.57 -20.14
N GLU A 77 11.00 9.80 -19.78
CA GLU A 77 10.66 9.47 -18.40
C GLU A 77 11.72 8.59 -17.73
N ARG A 78 12.42 7.74 -18.51
CA ARG A 78 13.47 6.86 -17.97
C ARG A 78 14.70 7.66 -17.56
N SER A 79 15.06 8.67 -18.36
CA SER A 79 16.19 9.55 -18.08
C SER A 79 15.97 10.41 -16.83
N CYS A 80 14.73 10.78 -16.51
CA CYS A 80 14.40 11.57 -15.31
C CYS A 80 13.03 11.16 -14.71
N VAL A 81 13.04 10.07 -13.94
CA VAL A 81 11.82 9.48 -13.35
C VAL A 81 11.12 10.46 -12.40
N SER A 82 11.90 11.22 -11.62
CA SER A 82 11.35 12.18 -10.65
C SER A 82 10.50 13.27 -11.30
N ARG A 83 10.70 13.59 -12.57
CA ARG A 83 9.95 14.64 -13.28
C ARG A 83 8.44 14.38 -13.29
N TYR A 84 8.03 13.14 -13.55
CA TYR A 84 6.62 12.75 -13.67
C TYR A 84 6.12 11.97 -12.45
N HIS A 85 6.98 11.21 -11.78
CA HIS A 85 6.56 10.34 -10.67
C HIS A 85 6.42 11.08 -9.32
N GLN A 86 7.06 12.24 -9.14
CA GLN A 86 7.00 12.97 -7.87
C GLN A 86 5.57 13.39 -7.48
N SER A 87 4.77 13.83 -8.45
CA SER A 87 3.36 14.20 -8.23
C SER A 87 2.43 13.00 -8.08
N LEU A 88 2.86 11.82 -8.52
CA LEU A 88 2.07 10.59 -8.47
C LEU A 88 2.22 9.87 -7.12
N LEU A 89 3.47 9.69 -6.66
CA LEU A 89 3.79 8.77 -5.56
C LEU A 89 4.14 9.47 -4.24
N TYR A 90 4.82 10.62 -4.29
CA TYR A 90 5.46 11.19 -3.10
C TYR A 90 4.85 12.51 -2.63
N ARG A 91 4.17 13.24 -3.51
CA ARG A 91 3.62 14.57 -3.20
C ARG A 91 2.12 14.60 -3.47
N ASN A 92 1.37 15.21 -2.55
CA ASN A 92 -0.04 15.49 -2.78
C ASN A 92 -0.20 16.50 -3.94
N PRO A 93 -1.25 16.36 -4.79
CA PRO A 93 -1.54 17.33 -5.83
C PRO A 93 -1.59 18.75 -5.26
N SER A 94 -0.96 19.70 -5.95
CA SER A 94 -1.04 21.11 -5.56
C SER A 94 -2.48 21.60 -5.66
N PRO A 95 -3.01 22.32 -4.64
CA PRO A 95 -4.32 22.96 -4.76
C PRO A 95 -4.29 24.15 -5.73
N TYR A 96 -3.10 24.71 -5.98
CA TYR A 96 -2.91 25.83 -6.88
C TYR A 96 -2.68 25.32 -8.31
N LYS A 97 -3.60 25.68 -9.21
CA LYS A 97 -3.48 25.44 -10.65
C LYS A 97 -2.72 26.59 -11.31
N PRO A 98 -1.79 26.31 -12.23
CA PRO A 98 -1.16 27.38 -13.02
C PRO A 98 -2.21 28.08 -13.89
N SER A 99 -2.02 29.37 -14.14
CA SER A 99 -2.88 30.11 -15.06
C SER A 99 -2.59 29.72 -16.52
N GLU A 100 -3.60 29.79 -17.38
CA GLU A 100 -3.44 29.50 -18.81
C GLU A 100 -2.39 30.40 -19.48
N TYR A 101 -2.34 31.66 -19.05
CA TYR A 101 -1.30 32.60 -19.49
C TYR A 101 0.11 32.13 -19.13
N LEU A 102 0.32 31.62 -17.90
CA LEU A 102 1.62 31.09 -17.50
C LEU A 102 2.00 29.86 -18.34
N VAL A 103 1.07 28.92 -18.53
CA VAL A 103 1.30 27.71 -19.33
C VAL A 103 1.68 28.07 -20.77
N SER A 104 0.93 28.97 -21.41
CA SER A 104 1.23 29.42 -22.78
C SER A 104 2.58 30.15 -22.89
N LYS A 105 2.95 30.94 -21.86
CA LYS A 105 4.25 31.63 -21.79
C LYS A 105 5.41 30.66 -21.66
N LEU A 106 5.26 29.59 -20.85
CA LEU A 106 6.27 28.52 -20.74
C LEU A 106 6.47 27.78 -22.07
N ARG A 107 5.38 27.40 -22.76
CA ARG A 107 5.47 26.77 -24.08
C ARG A 107 6.15 27.67 -25.11
N SER A 108 5.90 28.98 -25.05
CA SER A 108 6.55 29.95 -25.93
C SER A 108 8.05 30.08 -25.60
N TYR A 109 8.40 30.11 -24.33
CA TYR A 109 9.79 30.13 -23.87
C TYR A 109 10.55 28.88 -24.31
N GLU A 110 9.96 27.69 -24.17
CA GLU A 110 10.57 26.43 -24.61
C GLU A 110 10.83 26.41 -26.13
N LYS A 111 9.89 26.92 -26.95
CA LYS A 111 10.10 27.08 -28.39
C LYS A 111 11.24 28.04 -28.72
N LEU A 112 11.31 29.16 -28.01
CA LEU A 112 12.40 30.12 -28.16
C LEU A 112 13.74 29.49 -27.76
N HIS A 113 13.78 28.75 -26.66
CA HIS A 113 14.98 28.07 -26.18
C HIS A 113 15.43 26.97 -27.14
N LYS A 114 14.51 26.26 -27.80
CA LYS A 114 14.85 25.33 -28.89
C LYS A 114 15.44 26.02 -30.12
N ARG A 115 15.12 27.30 -30.36
CA ARG A 115 15.62 28.08 -31.51
C ARG A 115 16.95 28.76 -31.23
N CYS A 116 17.13 29.29 -30.02
CA CYS A 116 18.24 30.16 -29.65
C CYS A 116 19.10 29.57 -28.52
N GLY A 117 18.94 28.28 -28.24
CA GLY A 117 19.65 27.58 -27.19
C GLY A 117 21.09 27.26 -27.59
N PRO A 118 21.89 26.73 -26.65
CA PRO A 118 23.23 26.25 -26.96
C PRO A 118 23.21 25.23 -28.11
N GLY A 119 24.12 25.39 -29.08
CA GLY A 119 24.21 24.50 -30.24
C GLY A 119 23.21 24.77 -31.37
N THR A 120 22.59 25.95 -31.39
CA THR A 120 21.80 26.46 -32.52
C THR A 120 22.57 27.57 -33.26
N ASP A 121 22.37 27.67 -34.58
CA ASP A 121 23.08 28.58 -35.50
C ASP A 121 22.74 30.07 -35.30
#